data_AF-A0A7W0XRF2-F1
#
_entry.id   AF-A0A7W0XRF2-F1
#
_cell.length_a   1.000
_cell.length_b   1.000
_cell.length_c   1.000
_cell.angle_alpha   90.00
_cell.angle_beta   90.00
_cell.angle_gamma   90.00
#
_symmetry.space_group_name_H-M   'P 1'
#
loop_
_entity.id
_entity.type
_entity.pdbx_description
1 polymer ?
#
loop_
_entity_poly.entity_id
_entity_poly.type
_entity_poly.pdbx_seq_one_letter_code
_entity_poly.pdbx_strand_id
1 'polypeptide(L)'
;MPVDEQPTPLDFLDCLGCAAITLDDTGAATHANTRAKFLLGRDLMLRSGQLIAADRASDRLLQELVQSATNGSLNHNVLLPPVMVKRSEGRSVVVQILPASSLAANLGGKSERSCC
;
A
#
# COMPACT_ATOMS: atom_id res chain seq x y z
N MET A 1 -7.04 25.72 -19.88
CA MET A 1 -6.91 25.75 -18.42
C MET A 1 -6.60 24.31 -18.00
N PRO A 2 -5.36 23.95 -17.67
CA PRO A 2 -5.11 22.62 -17.13
C PRO A 2 -5.81 22.58 -15.76
N VAL A 3 -6.60 21.54 -15.56
CA VAL A 3 -7.27 21.28 -14.28
C VAL A 3 -6.15 21.11 -13.26
N ASP A 4 -6.20 21.85 -12.15
CA ASP A 4 -5.32 21.66 -11.00
C ASP A 4 -5.54 20.23 -10.47
N GLU A 5 -4.85 19.25 -11.07
CA GLU A 5 -4.80 17.89 -10.59
C GLU A 5 -3.98 17.91 -9.30
N GLN A 6 -4.67 18.04 -8.17
CA GLN A 6 -4.06 17.89 -6.86
C GLN A 6 -3.39 16.50 -6.84
N PRO A 7 -2.10 16.41 -6.46
CA PRO A 7 -1.39 15.15 -6.44
C PRO A 7 -2.12 14.18 -5.54
N THR A 8 -2.39 12.98 -6.05
CA THR A 8 -3.08 11.97 -5.25
C THR A 8 -2.17 11.51 -4.10
N PRO A 9 -2.72 10.95 -3.00
CA PRO A 9 -1.89 10.39 -1.94
C PRO A 9 -0.89 9.33 -2.44
N LEU A 10 -1.22 8.62 -3.52
CA LEU A 10 -0.33 7.66 -4.17
C LEU A 10 0.86 8.33 -4.86
N ASP A 11 0.64 9.48 -5.51
CA ASP A 11 1.71 10.25 -6.17
C ASP A 11 2.69 10.80 -5.13
N PHE A 12 2.18 11.27 -3.99
CA PHE A 12 3.03 11.73 -2.90
C PHE A 12 3.89 10.59 -2.32
N LEU A 13 3.30 9.42 -2.10
CA LEU A 13 4.05 8.24 -1.65
C LEU A 13 5.09 7.80 -2.68
N ASP A 14 4.80 7.98 -3.98
CA ASP A 14 5.77 7.70 -5.05
C ASP A 14 6.96 8.68 -4.99
N CYS A 15 6.73 9.98 -4.75
CA CYS A 15 7.79 10.98 -4.52
C CYS A 15 8.62 10.64 -3.26
N LEU A 16 8.00 10.13 -2.18
CA LEU A 16 8.71 9.69 -0.95
C LEU A 16 9.49 8.39 -1.10
N GLY A 17 9.34 7.72 -2.23
CA GLY A 17 10.02 6.47 -2.50
C GLY A 17 9.30 5.22 -2.01
N CYS A 18 8.06 5.36 -1.56
CA CYS A 18 7.23 4.28 -1.06
C CYS A 18 6.40 3.66 -2.19
N ALA A 19 6.43 2.33 -2.26
CA ALA A 19 5.46 1.59 -3.07
C ALA A 19 4.13 1.51 -2.31
N ALA A 20 3.03 1.89 -2.96
CA ALA A 20 1.72 1.95 -2.33
C ALA A 20 0.61 1.39 -3.23
N ILE A 21 -0.33 0.69 -2.61
CA ILE A 21 -1.52 0.11 -3.22
C ILE A 21 -2.73 0.51 -2.37
N THR A 22 -3.78 1.00 -3.01
CA THR A 22 -5.06 1.28 -2.36
C THR A 22 -5.92 0.02 -2.39
N LEU A 23 -6.47 -0.35 -1.24
CA LEU A 23 -7.44 -1.44 -1.10
C LEU A 23 -8.85 -0.88 -0.91
N ASP A 24 -9.85 -1.56 -1.44
CA ASP A 24 -11.26 -1.33 -1.10
C ASP A 24 -11.64 -2.02 0.22
N ASP A 25 -12.91 -1.90 0.62
CA ASP A 25 -13.47 -2.50 1.84
C ASP A 25 -13.47 -4.03 1.84
N THR A 26 -13.36 -4.65 0.67
CA THR A 26 -13.19 -6.11 0.51
C THR A 26 -11.74 -6.55 0.57
N GLY A 27 -10.79 -5.59 0.62
CA GLY A 27 -9.36 -5.84 0.59
C GLY A 27 -8.80 -6.04 -0.82
N ALA A 28 -9.58 -5.73 -1.87
CA ALA A 28 -9.11 -5.80 -3.25
C ALA A 28 -8.38 -4.51 -3.64
N ALA A 29 -7.25 -4.67 -4.34
CA ALA A 29 -6.45 -3.60 -4.86
C ALA A 29 -7.18 -2.86 -5.98
N THR A 30 -7.41 -1.56 -5.78
CA THR A 30 -8.07 -0.69 -6.76
C THR A 30 -7.07 0.15 -7.55
N HIS A 31 -6.00 0.63 -6.90
CA HIS A 31 -4.99 1.50 -7.49
C HIS A 31 -3.59 1.16 -6.97
N ALA A 32 -2.56 1.40 -7.78
CA ALA A 32 -1.17 1.20 -7.41
C ALA A 32 -0.30 2.31 -8.02
N ASN A 33 0.64 2.85 -7.24
CA ASN A 33 1.61 3.82 -7.76
C ASN A 33 2.69 3.14 -8.62
N THR A 34 3.52 3.94 -9.28
CA THR A 34 4.56 3.47 -10.20
C THR A 34 5.53 2.52 -9.51
N ARG A 35 6.01 2.88 -8.31
CA ARG A 35 6.91 2.00 -7.53
C ARG A 35 6.26 0.69 -7.12
N ALA A 36 4.98 0.67 -6.74
CA ALA A 36 4.28 -0.57 -6.46
C ALA A 36 4.22 -1.47 -7.69
N LYS A 37 3.90 -0.91 -8.86
CA LYS A 37 3.90 -1.68 -10.12
C LYS A 37 5.28 -2.28 -10.44
N PHE A 38 6.37 -1.59 -10.11
CA PHE A 38 7.73 -2.14 -10.26
C PHE A 38 8.09 -3.21 -9.22
N LEU A 39 7.54 -3.14 -8.01
CA LEU A 39 7.73 -4.18 -7.00
C LEU A 39 6.92 -5.44 -7.28
N LEU A 40 5.77 -5.30 -7.95
CA LEU A 40 4.96 -6.43 -8.38
C LEU A 40 5.73 -7.27 -9.40
N GLY A 41 5.66 -8.58 -9.25
CA GLY A 41 6.39 -9.53 -10.08
C GLY A 41 6.22 -10.95 -9.57
N ARG A 42 7.25 -11.77 -9.76
CA ARG A 42 7.19 -13.21 -9.44
C ARG A 42 6.90 -13.51 -7.96
N ASP A 43 7.43 -12.69 -7.05
CA ASP A 43 7.37 -12.95 -5.60
C ASP A 43 6.19 -12.27 -4.88
N LEU A 44 5.67 -11.19 -5.45
CA LEU A 44 4.55 -10.42 -4.91
C LEU A 44 3.70 -9.97 -6.10
N MET A 45 2.46 -10.42 -6.17
CA MET A 45 1.64 -10.27 -7.37
C MET A 45 0.21 -9.86 -7.02
N LEU A 46 -0.46 -9.18 -7.95
CA LEU A 46 -1.90 -8.98 -7.89
C LEU A 46 -2.60 -10.09 -8.68
N ARG A 47 -3.42 -10.89 -8.01
CA ARG A 47 -4.21 -11.95 -8.64
C ARG A 47 -5.67 -11.81 -8.20
N SER A 48 -6.56 -11.68 -9.18
CA SER A 48 -8.00 -11.46 -8.92
C SER A 48 -8.27 -10.27 -7.98
N GLY A 49 -7.46 -9.20 -8.11
CA GLY A 49 -7.54 -8.02 -7.23
C GLY A 49 -6.85 -8.19 -5.87
N GLN A 50 -6.41 -9.38 -5.48
CA GLN A 50 -5.75 -9.60 -4.19
C GLN A 50 -4.24 -9.53 -4.31
N LEU A 51 -3.59 -8.96 -3.31
CA LEU A 51 -2.13 -8.98 -3.17
C LEU A 51 -1.71 -10.33 -2.60
N ILE A 52 -0.92 -11.09 -3.35
CA ILE A 52 -0.49 -12.45 -3.02
C ILE A 52 1.03 -12.52 -3.02
N ALA A 53 1.60 -13.19 -2.02
CA ALA A 53 3.02 -13.51 -2.01
C ALA A 53 3.28 -14.93 -2.54
N ALA A 54 4.41 -15.14 -3.22
CA ALA A 54 4.79 -16.47 -3.72
C ALA A 54 5.23 -17.41 -2.58
N ASP A 55 5.86 -16.87 -1.54
CA ASP A 55 6.19 -17.62 -0.33
C ASP A 55 4.93 -17.84 0.52
N ARG A 56 4.56 -19.10 0.75
CA ARG A 56 3.30 -19.47 1.42
C ARG A 56 3.18 -18.93 2.85
N ALA A 57 4.29 -18.86 3.59
CA ALA A 57 4.28 -18.34 4.95
C ALA A 57 4.06 -16.82 4.94
N SER A 58 4.76 -16.11 4.06
CA SER A 58 4.57 -14.68 3.83
C SER A 58 3.15 -14.36 3.34
N ASP A 59 2.61 -15.17 2.42
CA ASP A 59 1.27 -14.98 1.87
C ASP A 59 0.21 -15.12 2.95
N ARG A 60 0.31 -16.15 3.79
CA ARG A 60 -0.60 -16.32 4.92
C ARG A 60 -0.63 -15.09 5.83
N LEU A 61 0.55 -14.59 6.23
CA LEU A 61 0.65 -13.40 7.07
C LEU A 61 0.09 -12.16 6.37
N LEU A 62 0.33 -12.04 5.06
CA LEU A 62 -0.22 -10.95 4.26
C LEU A 62 -1.75 -11.00 4.20
N GLN A 63 -2.33 -12.18 3.97
CA GLN A 63 -3.80 -12.35 3.98
C GLN A 63 -4.39 -12.09 5.36
N GLU A 64 -3.73 -12.53 6.44
CA GLU A 64 -4.15 -12.22 7.81
C GLU A 64 -4.12 -10.70 8.09
N LEU A 65 -3.11 -9.99 7.57
CA LEU A 65 -3.01 -8.54 7.66
C LEU A 65 -4.15 -7.83 6.91
N VAL A 66 -4.41 -8.23 5.65
CA VAL A 66 -5.51 -7.69 4.84
C VAL A 66 -6.86 -7.94 5.51
N GLN A 67 -7.12 -9.18 5.95
CA GLN A 67 -8.36 -9.53 6.64
C GLN A 67 -8.54 -8.76 7.93
N SER A 68 -7.46 -8.54 8.69
CA SER A 68 -7.52 -7.74 9.92
C SER A 68 -7.88 -6.28 9.61
N ALA A 69 -7.41 -5.76 8.48
CA ALA A 69 -7.73 -4.40 8.03
C ALA A 69 -9.17 -4.26 7.51
N THR A 70 -9.75 -5.30 6.90
CA THR A 70 -11.12 -5.27 6.36
C THR A 70 -12.18 -5.61 7.40
N ASN A 71 -11.88 -6.56 8.31
CA ASN A 71 -12.84 -7.02 9.32
C ASN A 71 -12.85 -6.13 10.58
N GLY A 72 -11.73 -5.47 10.87
CA GLY A 72 -11.66 -4.48 11.92
C GLY A 72 -12.14 -3.13 11.40
N SER A 73 -13.03 -2.46 12.14
CA SER A 73 -13.00 -1.00 12.14
C SER A 73 -11.62 -0.64 12.66
N LEU A 74 -10.67 -0.36 11.77
CA LEU A 74 -9.36 0.17 12.13
C LEU A 74 -9.64 1.50 12.82
N ASN A 75 -9.90 1.43 14.14
CA ASN A 75 -9.95 2.59 15.02
C ASN A 75 -8.68 3.35 14.69
N HIS A 76 -8.81 4.63 14.35
CA HIS A 76 -7.80 5.44 13.66
C HIS A 76 -6.41 5.49 14.33
N ASN A 77 -6.24 4.84 15.49
CA ASN A 77 -5.04 4.71 16.30
C ASN A 77 -4.39 3.31 16.32
N VAL A 78 -5.01 2.26 15.78
CA VAL A 78 -4.43 0.90 15.82
C VAL A 78 -3.74 0.60 14.50
N LEU A 79 -2.41 0.73 14.50
CA LEU A 79 -1.57 0.24 13.42
C LEU A 79 -1.47 -1.28 13.52
N LEU A 80 -1.87 -1.98 12.45
CA LEU A 80 -1.60 -3.41 12.36
C LEU A 80 -0.09 -3.65 12.26
N PRO A 81 0.43 -4.72 12.88
CA PRO A 81 1.85 -5.02 12.82
C PRO A 81 2.26 -5.25 11.36
N PRO A 82 3.39 -4.68 10.91
CA PRO A 82 3.84 -4.86 9.54
C PRO A 82 4.23 -6.31 9.30
N VAL A 83 3.99 -6.79 8.08
CA VAL A 83 4.35 -8.14 7.65
C VAL A 83 5.56 -8.07 6.72
N MET A 84 6.54 -8.93 6.95
CA MET A 84 7.68 -9.10 6.06
C MET A 84 7.37 -10.17 5.01
N VAL A 85 7.35 -9.77 3.75
CA VAL A 85 7.21 -10.68 2.61
C VAL A 85 8.58 -11.06 2.08
N LYS A 86 8.89 -12.36 2.11
CA LYS A 86 10.12 -12.91 1.54
C LYS A 86 10.04 -12.89 0.02
N ARG A 87 11.18 -12.60 -0.60
CA ARG A 87 11.38 -12.66 -2.05
C ARG A 87 12.41 -13.73 -2.37
N SER A 88 12.19 -14.47 -3.47
CA SER A 88 13.16 -15.45 -3.94
C SER A 88 14.45 -14.79 -4.41
N GLU A 89 14.35 -13.57 -4.94
CA GLU A 89 15.49 -12.75 -5.33
C GLU A 89 15.41 -11.35 -4.69
N GLY A 90 16.54 -10.87 -4.17
CA GLY A 90 16.66 -9.53 -3.62
C GLY A 90 16.28 -9.42 -2.13
N ARG A 91 15.84 -8.22 -1.73
CA ARG A 91 15.51 -7.90 -0.33
C ARG A 91 14.04 -8.20 -0.05
N SER A 92 13.76 -8.69 1.16
CA SER A 92 12.39 -8.79 1.67
C SER A 92 11.68 -7.44 1.64
N VAL A 93 10.37 -7.45 1.39
CA VAL A 93 9.53 -6.25 1.39
C VAL A 93 8.75 -6.22 2.71
N VAL A 94 8.67 -5.05 3.33
CA VAL A 94 7.83 -4.83 4.51
C VAL A 94 6.52 -4.22 4.03
N VAL A 95 5.40 -4.85 4.39
CA VAL A 95 4.05 -4.41 4.05
C VAL A 95 3.36 -3.90 5.30
N GLN A 96 2.79 -2.71 5.21
CA GLN A 96 1.98 -2.09 6.25
C GLN A 96 0.66 -1.61 5.64
N ILE A 97 -0.44 -1.83 6.34
CA ILE A 97 -1.76 -1.30 5.95
C ILE A 97 -2.11 -0.14 6.87
N LEU A 98 -2.54 0.97 6.26
CA LEU A 98 -2.92 2.21 6.95
C LEU A 98 -4.31 2.64 6.46
N PRO A 99 -5.19 3.14 7.34
CA PRO A 99 -6.43 3.78 6.91
C PRO A 99 -6.13 4.99 6.01
N ALA A 100 -6.88 5.15 4.92
CA ALA A 100 -6.76 6.29 4.03
C ALA A 100 -6.96 7.63 4.77
N SER A 101 -7.83 7.66 5.78
CA SER A 101 -8.04 8.83 6.65
C SER A 101 -6.78 9.22 7.42
N SER A 102 -5.99 8.24 7.88
CA SER A 102 -4.73 8.49 8.59
C SER A 102 -3.68 9.03 7.62
N LEU A 103 -3.65 8.56 6.37
CA LEU A 103 -2.76 9.11 5.35
C LEU A 103 -3.15 10.56 5.02
N ALA A 104 -4.44 10.84 4.81
CA ALA A 104 -4.92 12.20 4.53
C ALA A 104 -4.63 13.18 5.69
N ALA A 105 -4.73 12.75 6.94
CA ALA A 105 -4.38 13.59 8.10
C ALA A 105 -2.88 13.93 8.15
N ASN A 106 -2.00 13.00 7.75
CA ASN A 106 -0.56 13.21 7.74
C ASN A 106 -0.07 13.95 6.49
N LEU A 107 -0.73 13.76 5.34
CA LEU A 107 -0.36 14.39 4.07
C LEU A 107 -1.09 15.71 3.82
N GLY A 108 -2.22 15.97 4.50
CA GLY A 108 -3.00 17.20 4.39
C GLY A 108 -2.34 18.44 4.99
N GLY A 109 -1.14 18.29 5.57
CA GLY A 109 -0.28 19.40 5.95
C GLY A 109 0.38 20.02 4.73
N LYS A 110 -0.29 21.01 4.12
CA LYS A 110 0.24 22.07 3.23
C LYS A 110 1.72 21.88 2.82
N SER A 111 1.98 21.10 1.78
CA SER A 111 3.34 20.90 1.26
C SER A 111 3.50 21.61 -0.08
N GLU A 112 3.90 22.88 0.00
CA GLU A 112 4.58 23.60 -1.06
C GLU A 112 5.97 22.97 -1.27
N ARG A 113 6.02 21.80 -1.91
CA ARG A 113 7.26 21.26 -2.48
C ARG A 113 6.94 20.61 -3.80
N SER A 114 7.16 21.41 -4.85
CA SER A 114 7.22 20.97 -6.24
C SER A 114 8.16 19.75 -6.35
N CYS A 115 7.63 18.59 -6.71
CA CYS A 115 8.47 17.51 -7.25
C CYS A 115 8.98 18.00 -8.62
N CYS A 116 10.30 18.14 -8.77
CA CYS A 116 10.97 18.57 -10.01
C CYS A 116 10.91 17.50 -11.11
#